data_AF-A0A1B6CHJ6-F1
#
_entry.id   AF-A0A1B6CHJ6-F1
#
_cell.length_a   1.000
_cell.length_b   1.000
_cell.length_c   1.000
_cell.angle_alpha   90.00
_cell.angle_beta   90.00
_cell.angle_gamma   90.00
#
_symmetry.space_group_name_H-M   'P 1'
#
loop_
_entity.id
_entity.type
_entity.pdbx_description
1 polymer ?
#
loop_
_entity_poly.entity_id
_entity_poly.type
_entity_poly.pdbx_seq_one_letter_code
_entity_poly.pdbx_strand_id
1 'polypeptide(L)'
;RACTSDTDCPNEKACINGQCLEVCSLRNACGQNAICRSVLHRPQCSCPECYIGAPQISCEPDPKCDRTQFHPSTSMYCTLDKDCLNSMACQANECRNPCLSSTITCDFNKKCEVRNHKPMCVCKFGF
;
A
#
# COMPACT_ATOMS: atom_id res chain seq x y z
N ARG A 1 4.41 -25.53 -23.22
CA ARG A 1 3.88 -25.00 -24.50
C ARG A 1 5.04 -24.29 -25.19
N ALA A 2 5.29 -24.58 -26.47
CA ALA A 2 6.33 -23.92 -27.25
C ALA A 2 5.90 -22.49 -27.66
N CYS A 3 6.84 -21.58 -27.87
CA CYS A 3 6.60 -20.17 -28.21
C CYS A 3 7.72 -19.60 -29.09
N THR A 4 7.46 -18.45 -29.72
CA THR A 4 8.45 -17.67 -30.50
C THR A 4 8.56 -16.23 -30.00
N SER A 5 7.54 -15.74 -29.31
CA SER A 5 7.46 -14.40 -28.71
C SER A 5 6.73 -14.45 -27.37
N ASP A 6 6.96 -13.45 -26.51
CA ASP A 6 6.31 -13.35 -25.19
C ASP A 6 4.77 -13.35 -25.30
N THR A 7 4.23 -12.75 -26.36
CA THR A 7 2.78 -12.69 -26.62
C THR A 7 2.15 -14.04 -26.94
N ASP A 8 2.95 -15.07 -27.24
CA ASP A 8 2.46 -16.45 -27.41
C ASP A 8 2.17 -17.12 -26.05
N CYS A 9 2.59 -16.49 -24.95
CA CYS A 9 2.46 -16.98 -23.59
C CYS A 9 1.34 -16.23 -22.83
N PRO A 10 0.81 -16.82 -21.75
CA PRO A 10 -0.01 -16.08 -20.78
C PRO A 10 0.75 -14.90 -20.18
N ASN A 11 0.04 -13.90 -19.67
CA ASN A 11 0.64 -12.67 -19.12
C ASN A 11 1.62 -12.92 -17.97
N GLU A 12 1.46 -14.03 -17.26
CA GLU A 12 2.32 -14.44 -16.14
C GLU A 12 3.66 -15.05 -16.60
N LYS A 13 3.77 -15.42 -17.89
CA LYS A 13 4.90 -16.16 -18.47
C LYS A 13 5.58 -15.39 -19.59
N ALA A 14 6.87 -15.60 -19.79
CA ALA A 14 7.62 -15.10 -20.93
C ALA A 14 8.15 -16.24 -21.81
N CYS A 15 8.42 -15.95 -23.07
CA CYS A 15 8.99 -16.91 -23.99
C CYS A 15 10.51 -16.93 -23.85
N ILE A 16 11.04 -18.02 -23.29
CA ILE A 16 12.46 -18.18 -23.02
C ILE A 16 12.92 -19.50 -23.63
N ASN A 17 13.90 -19.44 -24.53
CA ASN A 17 14.43 -20.60 -25.25
C ASN A 17 13.33 -21.46 -25.89
N GLY A 18 12.30 -20.81 -26.44
CA GLY A 18 11.18 -21.45 -27.11
C GLY A 18 10.14 -22.07 -26.18
N GLN A 19 10.16 -21.77 -24.88
CA GLN A 19 9.19 -22.26 -23.90
C GLN A 19 8.61 -21.12 -23.05
N CYS A 20 7.31 -21.20 -22.77
CA CYS A 20 6.66 -20.26 -21.85
C CYS A 20 7.02 -20.61 -20.39
N LEU A 21 7.82 -19.77 -19.75
CA LEU A 21 8.26 -19.93 -18.37
C LEU A 21 7.71 -18.80 -17.49
N GLU A 22 7.34 -19.14 -16.26
CA GLU A 22 6.90 -18.18 -15.24
C GLU A 22 8.02 -17.20 -14.92
N VAL A 23 7.78 -15.90 -15.14
CA VAL A 23 8.85 -14.88 -15.05
C VAL A 23 9.38 -14.71 -13.64
N CYS A 24 8.52 -14.86 -12.63
CA CYS A 24 8.91 -14.79 -11.22
C CYS A 24 9.63 -16.03 -10.71
N SER A 25 9.56 -17.16 -11.43
CA SER A 25 10.29 -18.38 -11.10
C SER A 25 11.67 -18.45 -11.73
N LEU A 26 12.02 -17.49 -12.58
CA LEU A 26 13.35 -17.40 -13.18
C LEU A 26 14.38 -17.07 -12.10
N ARG A 27 15.59 -17.63 -12.26
CA ARG A 27 16.71 -17.24 -11.43
C ARG A 27 16.97 -15.73 -11.59
N ASN A 28 17.16 -15.06 -10.46
CA ASN A 28 17.40 -13.61 -10.39
C ASN A 28 16.27 -12.76 -10.99
N ALA A 29 15.03 -13.27 -11.02
CA ALA A 29 13.87 -12.48 -11.43
C ALA A 29 13.67 -11.24 -10.56
N CYS A 30 13.90 -11.38 -9.25
CA CYS A 30 13.96 -10.30 -8.27
C CYS A 30 15.09 -10.56 -7.26
N GLY A 31 15.42 -9.52 -6.50
CA GLY A 31 16.38 -9.57 -5.41
C GLY A 31 15.90 -10.39 -4.21
N GLN A 32 16.80 -10.65 -3.26
CA GLN A 32 16.46 -11.39 -2.04
C GLN A 32 15.36 -10.66 -1.25
N ASN A 33 14.42 -11.43 -0.67
CA ASN A 33 13.26 -10.93 0.09
C ASN A 33 12.31 -9.98 -0.66
N ALA A 34 12.45 -9.82 -1.98
CA ALA A 34 11.53 -9.01 -2.77
C ALA A 34 10.25 -9.79 -3.14
N ILE A 35 9.13 -9.09 -3.19
CA ILE A 35 7.89 -9.60 -3.78
C ILE A 35 8.01 -9.47 -5.29
N CYS A 36 7.83 -10.60 -5.99
CA CYS A 36 7.73 -10.63 -7.44
C CYS A 36 6.26 -10.70 -7.88
N ARG A 37 5.88 -9.86 -8.85
CA ARG A 37 4.60 -9.95 -9.56
C ARG A 37 4.86 -9.96 -11.06
N SER A 38 4.21 -10.86 -11.78
CA SER A 38 4.28 -10.89 -13.23
C SER A 38 3.40 -9.79 -13.82
N VAL A 39 3.98 -8.88 -14.60
CA VAL A 39 3.26 -7.81 -15.31
C VAL A 39 3.75 -7.79 -16.74
N LEU A 40 2.85 -8.09 -17.69
CA LEU A 40 3.13 -8.09 -19.13
C LEU A 40 4.40 -8.87 -19.50
N HIS A 41 4.46 -10.15 -19.11
CA HIS A 41 5.61 -11.03 -19.37
C HIS A 41 6.93 -10.54 -18.75
N ARG A 42 6.88 -9.66 -17.74
CA ARG A 42 8.06 -9.17 -17.02
C ARG A 42 7.88 -9.32 -15.50
N PRO A 43 8.97 -9.60 -14.75
CA PRO A 43 8.92 -9.55 -13.31
C PRO A 43 8.93 -8.08 -12.85
N GLN A 44 7.93 -7.71 -12.07
CA GLN A 44 7.89 -6.47 -11.32
C GLN A 44 8.21 -6.77 -9.85
N CYS A 45 9.31 -6.21 -9.38
CA CYS A 45 9.83 -6.44 -8.04
C CYS A 45 9.50 -5.26 -7.13
N SER A 46 9.10 -5.56 -5.89
CA SER A 46 8.84 -4.56 -4.85
C SER A 46 9.30 -5.11 -3.50
N CYS A 47 9.74 -4.24 -2.59
CA CYS A 47 10.02 -4.68 -1.23
C CYS A 47 8.70 -4.88 -0.47
N PRO A 48 8.57 -5.97 0.32
CA PRO A 48 7.43 -6.16 1.19
C PRO A 48 7.35 -5.05 2.24
N GLU A 49 6.21 -4.97 2.93
CA GLU A 49 6.04 -4.04 4.04
C GLU A 49 7.13 -4.24 5.11
N CYS A 50 7.61 -3.14 5.69
CA CYS A 50 8.75 -3.10 6.61
C CYS A 50 10.09 -3.55 6.03
N TYR A 51 10.25 -3.54 4.70
CA TYR A 51 11.54 -3.77 4.06
C TYR A 51 11.89 -2.60 3.15
N ILE A 52 13.17 -2.25 3.12
CA ILE A 52 13.75 -1.21 2.25
C ILE A 52 14.89 -1.79 1.43
N GLY A 53 15.32 -1.03 0.42
CA GLY A 53 16.42 -1.40 -0.46
C GLY A 53 16.00 -1.43 -1.92
N ALA A 54 16.87 -2.00 -2.75
CA ALA A 54 16.62 -2.15 -4.18
C ALA A 54 15.98 -3.52 -4.44
N PRO A 55 14.70 -3.61 -4.85
CA PRO A 55 14.00 -4.89 -4.98
C PRO A 55 14.55 -5.80 -6.10
N GLN A 56 15.41 -5.28 -6.96
CA GLN A 56 16.17 -6.05 -7.96
C GLN A 56 17.42 -6.73 -7.38
N ILE A 57 17.90 -6.27 -6.23
CA ILE A 57 19.15 -6.71 -5.59
C ILE A 57 18.84 -7.42 -4.28
N SER A 58 18.28 -6.70 -3.32
CA SER A 58 17.91 -7.20 -2.01
C SER A 58 16.99 -6.20 -1.30
N CYS A 59 16.01 -6.74 -0.59
CA CYS A 59 15.22 -6.03 0.40
C CYS A 59 15.69 -6.46 1.79
N GLU A 60 15.95 -5.48 2.65
CA GLU A 60 16.41 -5.66 4.02
C GLU A 60 15.36 -5.14 4.99
N PRO A 61 15.24 -5.72 6.20
CA PRO A 61 14.35 -5.21 7.22
C PRO A 61 14.64 -3.73 7.48
N ASP A 62 13.63 -2.89 7.39
CA ASP A 62 13.78 -1.46 7.67
C ASP A 62 13.90 -1.27 9.19
N PRO A 63 15.04 -0.78 9.70
CA PRO A 63 15.23 -0.55 11.14
C PRO A 63 14.31 0.55 11.69
N LYS A 64 13.72 1.38 10.82
CA LYS A 64 12.69 2.36 11.17
C LYS A 64 11.28 1.79 11.07
N CYS A 65 11.11 0.62 10.45
CA CYS A 65 9.81 -0.03 10.46
C CYS A 65 9.63 -0.74 11.78
N ASP A 66 9.10 0.02 12.71
CA ASP A 66 8.72 -0.52 13.97
C ASP A 66 7.41 -1.29 13.82
N ARG A 67 7.49 -2.62 13.97
CA ARG A 67 6.30 -3.49 14.00
C ARG A 67 5.51 -3.33 15.30
N THR A 68 6.08 -2.64 16.30
CA THR A 68 5.54 -2.39 17.64
C THR A 68 5.26 -0.90 17.92
N GLN A 69 5.89 0.04 17.22
CA GLN A 69 5.48 1.44 17.19
C GLN A 69 4.59 1.65 15.98
N PHE A 70 3.33 1.92 16.28
CA PHE A 70 2.57 3.00 15.69
C PHE A 70 3.07 3.54 14.35
N HIS A 71 3.01 2.72 13.31
CA HIS A 71 2.95 3.26 11.96
C HIS A 71 1.60 3.98 11.90
N PRO A 72 1.54 5.27 11.50
CA PRO A 72 0.27 5.97 11.36
C PRO A 72 -0.70 5.17 10.46
N SER A 73 -0.17 4.42 9.49
CA SER A 73 -0.95 3.56 8.59
C SER A 73 -1.45 2.24 9.19
N THR A 74 -0.98 1.81 10.36
CA THR A 74 -1.23 0.43 10.86
C THR A 74 -1.56 0.31 12.34
N SER A 75 -1.37 1.35 13.16
CA SER A 75 -1.86 1.30 14.54
C SER A 75 -3.32 1.71 14.62
N MET A 76 -4.15 0.70 14.82
CA MET A 76 -5.58 0.86 15.06
C MET A 76 -5.85 1.25 16.52
N TYR A 77 -4.90 1.09 17.44
CA TYR A 77 -5.05 1.38 18.87
C TYR A 77 -4.54 2.78 19.22
N CYS A 78 -5.16 3.48 20.18
CA CYS A 78 -4.72 4.80 20.63
C CYS A 78 -5.06 5.08 22.10
N THR A 79 -4.42 6.08 22.69
CA THR A 79 -4.79 6.63 24.02
C THR A 79 -5.17 8.11 23.96
N LEU A 80 -4.60 8.83 22.99
CA LEU A 80 -4.80 10.25 22.76
C LEU A 80 -4.94 10.51 21.26
N ASP A 81 -5.63 11.60 20.90
CA ASP A 81 -5.82 11.99 19.49
C ASP A 81 -4.50 12.14 18.72
N LYS A 82 -3.48 12.70 19.39
CA LYS A 82 -2.14 12.89 18.84
C LYS A 82 -1.42 11.58 18.48
N ASP A 83 -1.92 10.45 18.98
CA ASP A 83 -1.38 9.15 18.62
C ASP A 83 -1.81 8.82 17.18
N CYS A 84 -3.01 9.23 16.76
CA CYS A 84 -3.53 8.98 15.41
C CYS A 84 -2.95 9.93 14.34
N LEU A 85 -3.16 9.63 13.04
CA LEU A 85 -2.94 10.62 11.99
C LEU A 85 -3.78 11.88 12.24
N ASN A 86 -3.33 13.02 11.71
CA ASN A 86 -4.10 14.26 11.65
C ASN A 86 -5.51 14.10 11.03
N SER A 87 -5.73 13.05 10.22
CA SER A 87 -7.00 12.71 9.58
C SER A 87 -7.89 11.76 10.40
N MET A 88 -7.52 11.41 11.63
CA MET A 88 -8.22 10.46 12.50
C MET A 88 -8.28 11.01 13.93
N ALA A 89 -9.16 10.45 14.76
CA ALA A 89 -9.30 10.79 16.17
C ALA A 89 -9.34 9.52 17.02
N CYS A 90 -8.93 9.62 18.29
CA CYS A 90 -8.93 8.49 19.19
C CYS A 90 -10.32 8.31 19.80
N GLN A 91 -11.00 7.22 19.42
CA GLN A 91 -12.33 6.91 19.90
C GLN A 91 -12.39 5.46 20.38
N ALA A 92 -12.68 5.28 21.68
CA ALA A 92 -12.74 3.97 22.33
C ALA A 92 -11.44 3.15 22.17
N ASN A 93 -10.30 3.82 22.36
CA ASN A 93 -8.95 3.30 22.13
C ASN A 93 -8.69 2.86 20.68
N GLU A 94 -9.45 3.39 19.73
CA GLU A 94 -9.28 3.09 18.32
C GLU A 94 -9.18 4.36 17.48
N CYS A 95 -8.21 4.42 16.57
CA CYS A 95 -8.11 5.53 15.63
C CYS A 95 -9.21 5.40 14.57
N ARG A 96 -10.24 6.25 14.68
CA ARG A 96 -11.39 6.25 13.78
C ARG A 96 -11.46 7.56 13.01
N ASN A 97 -12.05 7.53 11.83
CA ASN A 97 -12.33 8.74 11.08
C ASN A 97 -13.61 9.39 11.64
N PRO A 98 -13.54 10.54 12.33
CA PRO A 98 -14.73 11.16 12.93
C PRO A 98 -15.74 11.67 11.89
N CYS A 99 -15.35 11.87 10.63
CA CYS A 99 -16.28 12.21 9.54
C CYS A 99 -17.19 11.06 9.11
N LEU A 100 -16.89 9.81 9.51
CA LEU A 100 -17.77 8.66 9.25
C LEU A 100 -18.80 8.44 10.36
N SER A 101 -18.74 9.22 11.45
CA SER A 101 -19.73 9.17 12.51
C SER A 101 -21.08 9.68 12.02
N SER A 102 -22.15 8.93 12.28
CA SER A 102 -23.53 9.32 11.93
C SER A 102 -23.97 10.63 12.61
N THR A 103 -23.24 11.08 13.64
CA THR A 103 -23.49 12.36 14.31
C THR A 103 -22.96 13.57 13.54
N ILE A 104 -22.10 13.37 12.53
CA ILE A 104 -21.50 14.44 11.74
C ILE A 104 -22.15 14.48 10.38
N THR A 105 -23.05 15.44 10.19
CA THR A 105 -23.64 15.75 8.87
C THR A 105 -23.31 17.19 8.53
N CYS A 106 -22.75 17.42 7.34
CA CYS A 106 -22.46 18.75 6.84
C CYS A 106 -23.63 19.29 6.01
N ASP A 107 -23.83 20.61 6.03
CA ASP A 107 -24.83 21.28 5.17
C ASP A 107 -24.58 21.04 3.67
N PHE A 108 -25.58 21.38 2.86
CA PHE A 108 -25.47 21.40 1.40
C PHE A 108 -24.18 22.10 0.93
N ASN A 109 -23.49 21.48 -0.03
CA ASN A 109 -22.22 21.93 -0.63
C ASN A 109 -20.98 21.94 0.28
N LYS A 110 -21.09 21.43 1.51
CA LYS A 110 -19.93 21.19 2.36
C LYS A 110 -19.53 19.71 2.31
N LYS A 111 -18.23 19.44 2.50
CA LYS A 111 -17.70 18.10 2.74
C LYS A 111 -17.09 18.05 4.13
N CYS A 112 -17.15 16.89 4.78
CA CYS A 112 -16.42 16.70 6.03
C CYS A 112 -14.95 16.40 5.71
N GLU A 113 -14.06 17.18 6.31
CA GLU A 113 -12.64 16.91 6.38
C GLU A 113 -12.22 16.83 7.84
N VAL A 114 -11.26 15.97 8.16
CA VAL A 114 -10.69 15.93 9.50
C VAL A 114 -9.49 16.87 9.55
N ARG A 115 -9.52 17.85 10.45
CA ARG A 115 -8.42 18.80 10.69
C ARG A 115 -8.06 18.79 12.17
N ASN A 116 -6.79 18.50 12.47
CA ASN A 116 -6.29 18.36 13.84
C ASN A 116 -7.19 17.45 14.69
N HIS A 117 -7.47 16.25 14.16
CA HIS A 117 -8.31 15.23 14.81
C HIS A 117 -9.80 15.61 15.00
N LYS A 118 -10.26 16.73 14.43
CA LYS A 118 -11.65 17.17 14.53
C LYS A 118 -12.36 17.13 13.19
N PRO A 119 -13.61 16.64 13.12
CA PRO A 119 -14.40 16.74 11.90
C PRO A 119 -14.77 18.21 11.66
N MET A 120 -14.52 18.69 10.44
CA MET A 120 -14.77 20.06 10.01
C MET A 120 -15.52 20.04 8.68
N CYS A 121 -16.66 20.72 8.64
CA CYS A 121 -17.40 20.90 7.39
C CYS A 121 -16.79 22.06 6.60
N VAL A 122 -16.18 21.76 5.46
CA VAL A 122 -15.53 22.73 4.58
C VAL A 122 -16.24 22.84 3.25
N CYS A 123 -16.23 24.02 2.63
CA CYS A 123 -16.82 24.21 1.31
C CYS A 123 -16.06 23.39 0.26
N LYS A 124 -16.79 22.81 -0.70
CA LYS A 124 -16.17 22.25 -1.90
C LYS A 124 -15.61 23.41 -2.74
N PHE A 125 -14.37 23.28 -3.22
CA PHE A 125 -13.75 24.31 -4.07
C PHE A 125 -14.67 24.68 -5.24
N GLY A 126 -14.91 25.99 -5.44
CA GLY A 126 -15.73 26.52 -6.53
C GLY A 126 -17.12 27.07 -6.14
N PHE A 127 -17.45 27.13 -4.85
CA PHE A 127 -18.66 27.77 -4.32
C PHE A 127 -18.34 28.61 -3.08
#